data_AF-A0AAN6TNB7-F1
#
_entry.id   AF-A0AAN6TNB7-F1
#
_cell.length_a   1.000
_cell.length_b   1.000
_cell.length_c   1.000
_cell.angle_alpha   90.00
_cell.angle_beta   90.00
_cell.angle_gamma   90.00
#
_symmetry.space_group_name_H-M   'P 1'
#
loop_
_entity.id
_entity.type
_entity.pdbx_description
1 polymer ?
#
loop_
_entity_poly.entity_id
_entity_poly.type
_entity_poly.pdbx_seq_one_letter_code
_entity_poly.pdbx_strand_id
1 'polypeptide(L)'
;MAANTNRYSTYTAASTGSDSKNSDKTEKKDLWNSMLYSVASGKRLPEKNIILLGGTVDSQRDFFESLSNSELRRTLDRNASRIPPVANSFALGYTYYDVLDADQEDTLARISLYTLTSPSPAFASLLQPLLTPQSIPNTLIVVLLDWSQPWKWLRQLREWILLLRTVLVSLSNECKDAMEEVMLSWRDRGRGGGTNLDGTTAAPTADGEVALPLGPGEWEDALGLPLCLVCQNAEKMEYLEKTQSWKEEEFDVVLQFMRTVLLKHGASLIYTTPSVPSQLPTLIHSSLGIHSLLKKQPLKHNVIDRDRIVVPPNWDSWGKIRVLREGFDVERVSSGWSIDLNQPFVQHQPNGGAENGEVNGHGDGCNEQMREEPEGSAVALYEQSVQDPTMDALQLAGRNTHSTELEVETIDTQVFLAQQLKVLEAFRQKDEEAAESRHKRVKKLEQDELVGDSPTRAAEPKVLEHIGPVQFNMGGIQVDADDMVQRLKDRQAYGSSEPASPTGSESGMEAAPPMENLQAFFTELMNKRGTSTR
;
A
#
# COMPACT_ATOMS: atom_id res chain seq x y z
N MET A 1 -23.03 51.38 -7.21
CA MET A 1 -24.17 50.47 -7.48
C MET A 1 -24.23 49.48 -6.34
N ALA A 2 -25.27 49.56 -5.53
CA ALA A 2 -25.48 48.72 -4.35
C ALA A 2 -26.71 47.85 -4.59
N ALA A 3 -26.66 46.57 -4.18
CA ALA A 3 -27.82 45.84 -3.68
C ALA A 3 -27.38 44.48 -3.08
N ASN A 4 -27.19 44.48 -1.75
CA ASN A 4 -27.36 43.31 -0.90
C ASN A 4 -28.85 42.91 -0.91
N THR A 5 -29.15 41.61 -1.08
CA THR A 5 -30.50 41.07 -0.89
C THR A 5 -30.52 40.10 0.29
N ASN A 6 -30.58 40.64 1.51
CA ASN A 6 -31.15 39.94 2.67
C ASN A 6 -32.64 40.23 2.70
N ARG A 7 -33.47 39.27 2.28
CA ARG A 7 -34.92 39.32 2.47
C ARG A 7 -35.27 38.76 3.84
N TYR A 8 -35.36 39.62 4.84
CA TYR A 8 -36.20 39.40 6.02
C TYR A 8 -37.66 39.66 5.61
N SER A 9 -38.50 38.62 5.67
CA SER A 9 -39.94 38.76 5.45
C SER A 9 -40.61 39.22 6.75
N THR A 10 -41.05 40.47 6.78
CA THR A 10 -41.87 41.03 7.85
C THR A 10 -43.33 40.90 7.41
N TYR A 11 -44.07 39.93 7.93
CA TYR A 11 -45.53 39.92 7.74
C TYR A 11 -46.19 40.70 8.88
N THR A 12 -46.72 41.85 8.50
CA THR A 12 -47.61 42.72 9.26
C THR A 12 -48.87 41.97 9.68
N ALA A 13 -49.16 41.96 10.98
CA ALA A 13 -50.45 41.55 11.51
C ALA A 13 -51.52 42.59 11.15
N ALA A 14 -52.49 42.19 10.32
CA ALA A 14 -53.75 42.90 10.15
C ALA A 14 -54.87 41.99 10.67
N SER A 15 -55.46 42.38 11.80
CA SER A 15 -56.69 41.80 12.33
C SER A 15 -57.89 42.43 11.62
N THR A 16 -58.78 41.60 11.06
CA THR A 16 -60.26 41.73 11.12
C THR A 16 -60.92 40.67 10.24
N GLY A 17 -61.96 40.01 10.75
CA GLY A 17 -63.04 39.46 9.91
C GLY A 17 -63.32 37.98 10.13
N SER A 18 -64.53 37.70 10.62
CA SER A 18 -65.14 36.40 10.91
C SER A 18 -65.00 35.32 9.83
N ASP A 19 -64.57 34.11 10.22
CA ASP A 19 -65.11 32.85 9.65
C ASP A 19 -64.79 31.65 10.55
N SER A 20 -65.76 31.25 11.39
CA SER A 20 -65.67 30.15 12.35
C SER A 20 -65.81 28.76 11.72
N LYS A 21 -65.36 28.56 10.49
CA LYS A 21 -65.43 27.27 9.77
C LYS A 21 -64.11 26.80 9.13
N ASN A 22 -63.02 27.55 9.29
CA ASN A 22 -61.72 27.21 8.72
C ASN A 22 -60.60 27.03 9.76
N SER A 23 -60.88 27.14 11.07
CA SER A 23 -59.86 26.95 12.12
C SER A 23 -59.31 25.53 12.12
N ASP A 24 -60.14 24.51 11.91
CA ASP A 24 -59.73 23.10 11.95
C ASP A 24 -58.80 22.70 10.78
N LYS A 25 -58.86 23.39 9.63
CA LYS A 25 -57.90 23.20 8.52
C LYS A 25 -56.59 23.96 8.73
N THR A 26 -56.64 25.08 9.46
CA THR A 26 -55.47 25.94 9.74
C THR A 26 -54.67 25.36 10.90
N GLU A 27 -55.34 24.91 11.97
CA GLU A 27 -54.76 24.14 13.07
C GLU A 27 -54.15 22.83 12.57
N LYS A 28 -54.82 22.10 11.66
CA LYS A 28 -54.22 20.92 11.02
C LYS A 28 -52.97 21.29 10.21
N LYS A 29 -52.99 22.37 9.43
CA LYS A 29 -51.80 22.83 8.69
C LYS A 29 -50.66 23.23 9.62
N ASP A 30 -50.95 23.88 10.74
CA ASP A 30 -49.95 24.26 11.74
C ASP A 30 -49.42 23.04 12.52
N LEU A 31 -50.26 22.03 12.76
CA LEU A 31 -49.84 20.72 13.28
C LEU A 31 -48.95 19.98 12.28
N TRP A 32 -49.31 19.97 10.98
CA TRP A 32 -48.49 19.36 9.93
C TRP A 32 -47.18 20.09 9.73
N ASN A 33 -47.18 21.42 9.78
CA ASN A 33 -45.96 22.21 9.74
C ASN A 33 -45.13 21.99 11.00
N SER A 34 -45.72 21.95 12.19
CA SER A 34 -45.01 21.65 13.45
C SER A 34 -44.47 20.22 13.47
N MET A 35 -45.17 19.26 12.87
CA MET A 35 -44.74 17.87 12.77
C MET A 35 -43.65 17.73 11.69
N LEU A 36 -43.76 18.44 10.56
CA LEU A 36 -42.72 18.52 9.55
C LEU A 36 -41.48 19.27 10.06
N TYR A 37 -41.65 20.34 10.85
CA TYR A 37 -40.55 21.01 11.53
C TYR A 37 -39.98 20.14 12.64
N SER A 38 -40.78 19.36 13.37
CA SER A 38 -40.29 18.41 14.38
C SER A 38 -39.60 17.19 13.77
N VAL A 39 -39.95 16.80 12.53
CA VAL A 39 -39.32 15.71 11.78
C VAL A 39 -38.09 16.23 11.02
N ALA A 40 -38.14 17.46 10.49
CA ALA A 40 -36.98 18.14 9.90
C ALA A 40 -35.99 18.63 10.97
N SER A 41 -36.47 18.93 12.19
CA SER A 41 -35.66 19.11 13.41
C SER A 41 -35.50 17.81 14.18
N GLY A 42 -36.00 16.69 13.67
CA GLY A 42 -35.70 15.38 14.22
C GLY A 42 -34.18 15.26 14.21
N LYS A 43 -33.58 15.06 15.39
CA LYS A 43 -32.14 15.22 15.64
C LYS A 43 -31.32 14.69 14.47
N ARG A 44 -30.91 15.56 13.54
CA ARG A 44 -29.97 15.19 12.49
C ARG A 44 -28.71 14.79 13.24
N LEU A 45 -28.35 13.51 13.16
CA LEU A 45 -27.17 13.00 13.85
C LEU A 45 -25.97 13.87 13.48
N PRO A 46 -25.16 14.30 14.46
CA PRO A 46 -23.92 15.03 14.16
C PRO A 46 -23.07 14.23 13.17
N GLU A 47 -22.80 14.83 12.01
CA GLU A 47 -21.98 14.23 10.96
C GLU A 47 -20.50 14.57 11.20
N LYS A 48 -19.66 13.54 11.24
CA LYS A 48 -18.22 13.61 11.49
C LYS A 48 -17.50 12.90 10.36
N ASN A 49 -16.36 13.42 9.92
CA ASN A 49 -15.64 12.91 8.76
C ASN A 49 -14.24 12.43 9.14
N ILE A 50 -13.83 11.29 8.60
CA ILE A 50 -12.46 10.80 8.65
C ILE A 50 -11.94 10.73 7.22
N ILE A 51 -10.81 11.37 6.95
CA ILE A 51 -10.04 11.18 5.72
C ILE A 51 -8.93 10.18 6.05
N LEU A 52 -9.10 8.94 5.58
CA LEU A 52 -8.20 7.82 5.84
C LEU A 52 -7.20 7.67 4.69
N LEU A 53 -5.91 7.82 5.00
CA LEU A 53 -4.82 7.89 4.03
C LEU A 53 -3.86 6.70 4.23
N GLY A 54 -3.49 6.04 3.15
CA GLY A 54 -2.52 4.94 3.15
C GLY A 54 -3.13 3.58 3.51
N GLY A 55 -2.24 2.67 3.92
CA GLY A 55 -2.57 1.28 4.17
C GLY A 55 -2.87 0.48 2.90
N THR A 56 -3.21 -0.80 3.09
CA THR A 56 -3.81 -1.71 2.12
C THR A 56 -5.31 -1.85 2.37
N VAL A 57 -6.02 -2.47 1.41
CA VAL A 57 -7.44 -2.88 1.54
C VAL A 57 -7.72 -3.56 2.88
N ASP A 58 -6.90 -4.54 3.25
CA ASP A 58 -7.08 -5.32 4.47
C ASP A 58 -6.80 -4.48 5.71
N SER A 59 -5.73 -3.68 5.70
CA SER A 59 -5.39 -2.82 6.84
C SER A 59 -6.43 -1.71 7.09
N GLN A 60 -7.05 -1.16 6.04
CA GLN A 60 -8.15 -0.19 6.15
C GLN A 60 -9.39 -0.84 6.74
N ARG A 61 -9.67 -2.10 6.37
CA ARG A 61 -10.75 -2.91 6.94
C ARG A 61 -10.50 -3.20 8.41
N ASP A 62 -9.28 -3.60 8.77
CA ASP A 62 -8.89 -3.90 10.14
C ASP A 62 -8.93 -2.63 11.03
N PHE A 63 -8.53 -1.48 10.48
CA PHE A 63 -8.72 -0.17 11.12
C PHE A 63 -10.20 0.10 11.40
N PHE A 64 -11.07 -0.10 10.41
CA PHE A 64 -12.51 0.09 10.56
C PHE A 64 -13.12 -0.85 11.60
N GLU A 65 -12.71 -2.12 11.64
CA GLU A 65 -13.15 -3.10 12.64
C GLU A 65 -12.70 -2.71 14.06
N SER A 66 -11.45 -2.29 14.22
CA SER A 66 -10.89 -1.83 15.49
C SER A 66 -11.57 -0.55 15.99
N LEU A 67 -11.86 0.39 15.08
CA LEU A 67 -12.49 1.66 15.39
C LEU A 67 -13.99 1.53 15.73
N SER A 68 -14.74 0.73 14.97
CA SER A 68 -16.18 0.55 15.15
C SER A 68 -16.55 -0.38 16.30
N ASN A 69 -15.56 -1.00 16.95
CA ASN A 69 -15.73 -1.97 18.05
C ASN A 69 -16.78 -3.06 17.70
N SER A 70 -16.65 -3.60 16.49
CA SER A 70 -17.66 -4.44 15.81
C SER A 70 -18.00 -5.75 16.55
N GLU A 71 -17.19 -6.17 17.52
CA GLU A 71 -17.43 -7.39 18.30
C GLU A 71 -18.77 -7.37 19.07
N LEU A 72 -19.21 -6.20 19.52
CA LEU A 72 -20.51 -6.04 20.20
C LEU A 72 -21.69 -5.93 19.21
N ARG A 73 -21.45 -5.60 17.94
CA ARG A 73 -22.48 -5.48 16.89
C ARG A 73 -22.83 -6.80 16.22
N ARG A 74 -21.92 -7.79 16.24
CA ARG A 74 -22.13 -9.12 15.65
C ARG A 74 -23.35 -9.84 16.21
N THR A 75 -23.88 -9.44 17.36
CA THR A 75 -25.05 -10.05 18.00
C THR A 75 -26.40 -9.51 17.50
N LEU A 76 -26.45 -8.30 16.92
CA LEU A 76 -27.72 -7.65 16.54
C LEU A 76 -28.02 -7.67 15.03
N ASP A 77 -27.02 -7.55 14.16
CA ASP A 77 -27.24 -7.41 12.72
C ASP A 77 -26.60 -8.54 11.89
N ARG A 78 -27.36 -9.64 11.72
CA ARG A 78 -27.01 -10.75 10.80
C ARG A 78 -26.92 -10.32 9.32
N ASN A 79 -27.34 -9.09 8.99
CA ASN A 79 -27.37 -8.54 7.63
C ASN A 79 -26.39 -7.38 7.38
N ALA A 80 -25.59 -6.94 8.37
CA ALA A 80 -24.65 -5.81 8.22
C ALA A 80 -23.23 -6.22 7.77
N SER A 81 -23.03 -7.46 7.29
CA SER A 81 -21.74 -7.96 6.80
C SER A 81 -21.34 -7.44 5.40
N ARG A 82 -21.96 -6.37 4.91
CA ARG A 82 -21.57 -5.79 3.63
C ARG A 82 -20.37 -4.87 3.84
N ILE A 83 -19.21 -5.48 3.63
CA ILE A 83 -17.92 -4.81 3.53
C ILE A 83 -18.06 -3.63 2.56
N PRO A 84 -17.76 -2.39 2.99
CA PRO A 84 -17.79 -1.26 2.08
C PRO A 84 -16.71 -1.43 1.00
N PRO A 85 -17.00 -1.05 -0.26
CA PRO A 85 -16.05 -1.17 -1.35
C PRO A 85 -14.84 -0.28 -1.08
N VAL A 86 -13.64 -0.86 -1.18
CA VAL A 86 -12.38 -0.12 -1.08
C VAL A 86 -12.18 0.68 -2.37
N ALA A 87 -11.61 1.89 -2.21
CA ALA A 87 -11.33 2.86 -3.27
C ALA A 87 -10.87 2.17 -4.57
N ASN A 88 -11.60 2.39 -5.65
CA ASN A 88 -11.13 2.03 -6.99
C ASN A 88 -10.13 3.09 -7.47
N SER A 89 -9.45 2.84 -8.59
CA SER A 89 -8.45 3.78 -9.12
C SER A 89 -8.99 5.17 -9.54
N PHE A 90 -10.31 5.41 -9.43
CA PHE A 90 -10.97 6.63 -9.92
C PHE A 90 -11.94 7.29 -8.93
N ALA A 91 -12.13 6.74 -7.74
CA ALA A 91 -13.03 7.28 -6.72
C ALA A 91 -12.50 6.99 -5.32
N LEU A 92 -12.79 7.91 -4.39
CA LEU A 92 -12.53 7.69 -2.97
C LEU A 92 -13.40 6.52 -2.47
N GLY A 93 -12.80 5.64 -1.67
CA GLY A 93 -13.58 4.64 -0.95
C GLY A 93 -14.46 5.35 0.07
N TYR A 94 -15.67 4.84 0.28
CA TYR A 94 -16.61 5.45 1.23
C TYR A 94 -17.28 4.39 2.10
N THR A 95 -17.27 4.64 3.40
CA THR A 95 -18.06 3.90 4.37
C THR A 95 -18.53 4.81 5.49
N TYR A 96 -19.46 4.35 6.31
CA TYR A 96 -19.88 5.08 7.49
C TYR A 96 -20.29 4.12 8.59
N TYR A 97 -20.30 4.61 9.82
CA TYR A 97 -20.92 3.92 10.93
C TYR A 97 -21.43 4.92 11.96
N ASP A 98 -22.47 4.51 12.69
CA ASP A 98 -23.03 5.29 13.78
C ASP A 98 -22.25 5.01 15.07
N VAL A 99 -21.94 6.02 15.87
CA VAL A 99 -21.28 5.87 17.17
C VAL A 99 -22.36 5.83 18.24
N LEU A 100 -22.38 4.78 19.05
CA LEU A 100 -23.29 4.64 20.18
C LEU A 100 -22.63 5.15 21.45
N ASP A 101 -23.42 5.61 22.42
CA ASP A 101 -22.96 5.94 23.76
C ASP A 101 -22.57 4.66 24.55
N ALA A 102 -22.01 4.83 25.74
CA ALA A 102 -21.41 3.74 26.52
C ALA A 102 -22.39 2.62 26.92
N ASP A 103 -23.69 2.90 26.99
CA ASP A 103 -24.76 1.92 27.25
C ASP A 103 -25.30 1.25 25.98
N GLN A 104 -24.85 1.70 24.80
CA GLN A 104 -25.28 1.23 23.48
C GLN A 104 -26.74 1.53 23.12
N GLU A 105 -27.39 2.45 23.83
CA GLU A 105 -28.79 2.81 23.56
C GLU A 105 -28.89 4.02 22.62
N ASP A 106 -28.13 5.08 22.93
CA ASP A 106 -28.21 6.35 22.21
C ASP A 106 -27.12 6.48 21.13
N THR A 107 -27.51 6.95 19.93
CA THR A 107 -26.56 7.30 18.87
C THR A 107 -26.03 8.72 19.07
N LEU A 108 -24.72 8.86 19.27
CA LEU A 108 -24.03 10.13 19.51
C LEU A 108 -23.74 10.90 18.21
N ALA A 109 -23.26 10.20 17.18
CA ALA A 109 -22.83 10.81 15.91
C ALA A 109 -22.76 9.78 14.78
N ARG A 110 -22.74 10.24 13.53
CA ARG A 110 -22.41 9.42 12.37
C ARG A 110 -21.02 9.77 11.87
N ILE A 111 -20.14 8.79 11.77
CA ILE A 111 -18.80 8.95 11.21
C ILE A 111 -18.79 8.45 9.77
N SER A 112 -18.51 9.33 8.83
CA SER A 112 -18.24 9.05 7.42
C SER A 112 -16.74 8.94 7.20
N LEU A 113 -16.30 7.85 6.56
CA LEU A 113 -14.90 7.57 6.26
C LEU A 113 -14.69 7.64 4.74
N TYR A 114 -13.73 8.46 4.34
CA TYR A 114 -13.26 8.59 2.96
C TYR A 114 -11.86 8.01 2.86
N THR A 115 -11.67 6.97 2.06
CA THR A 115 -10.39 6.25 2.00
C THR A 115 -9.62 6.53 0.72
N LEU A 116 -8.31 6.70 0.88
CA LEU A 116 -7.35 6.89 -0.21
C LEU A 116 -6.09 6.07 0.06
N THR A 117 -5.86 5.04 -0.74
CA THR A 117 -4.78 4.05 -0.54
C THR A 117 -3.40 4.57 -0.96
N SER A 118 -3.32 5.35 -2.03
CA SER A 118 -2.06 5.87 -2.57
C SER A 118 -2.06 7.40 -2.67
N PRO A 119 -0.91 8.06 -2.46
CA PRO A 119 -0.79 9.52 -2.52
C PRO A 119 -0.79 10.01 -3.98
N SER A 120 -1.85 9.71 -4.73
CA SER A 120 -1.99 10.11 -6.12
C SER A 120 -2.62 11.51 -6.23
N PRO A 121 -2.01 12.44 -6.98
CA PRO A 121 -2.55 13.79 -7.19
C PRO A 121 -3.97 13.79 -7.78
N ALA A 122 -4.34 12.75 -8.54
CA ALA A 122 -5.68 12.63 -9.14
C ALA A 122 -6.79 12.58 -8.09
N PHE A 123 -6.50 12.07 -6.88
CA PHE A 123 -7.47 12.02 -5.79
C PHE A 123 -7.46 13.28 -4.92
N ALA A 124 -6.45 14.14 -5.06
CA ALA A 124 -6.36 15.42 -4.36
C ALA A 124 -7.59 16.30 -4.66
N SER A 125 -8.00 16.35 -5.93
CA SER A 125 -9.19 17.10 -6.35
C SER A 125 -10.50 16.52 -5.83
N LEU A 126 -10.53 15.23 -5.46
CA LEU A 126 -11.72 14.60 -4.89
C LEU A 126 -11.90 14.95 -3.40
N LEU A 127 -10.86 15.42 -2.73
CA LEU A 127 -10.94 15.88 -1.34
C LEU A 127 -11.51 17.29 -1.22
N GLN A 128 -11.35 18.15 -2.25
CA GLN A 128 -11.81 19.54 -2.20
C GLN A 128 -13.31 19.67 -1.91
N PRO A 129 -14.23 18.93 -2.56
CA PRO A 129 -15.67 19.04 -2.29
C PRO A 129 -16.09 18.53 -0.90
N LEU A 130 -15.25 17.70 -0.26
CA LEU A 130 -15.52 17.18 1.09
C LEU A 130 -15.19 18.21 2.18
N LEU A 131 -14.31 19.17 1.86
CA LEU A 131 -13.80 20.18 2.79
C LEU A 131 -14.51 21.52 2.57
N THR A 132 -15.62 21.68 3.28
CA THR A 132 -16.44 22.89 3.32
C THR A 132 -16.28 23.60 4.67
N PRO A 133 -16.65 24.89 4.79
CA PRO A 133 -16.56 25.58 6.08
C PRO A 133 -17.33 24.88 7.22
N GLN A 134 -18.40 24.14 6.89
CA GLN A 134 -19.20 23.39 7.87
C GLN A 134 -18.61 22.02 8.21
N SER A 135 -17.93 21.36 7.27
CA SER A 135 -17.35 20.03 7.49
C SER A 135 -15.95 20.10 8.11
N ILE A 136 -15.19 21.18 7.89
CA ILE A 136 -13.83 21.36 8.41
C ILE A 136 -13.73 21.18 9.95
N PRO A 137 -14.59 21.80 10.78
CA PRO A 137 -14.56 21.59 12.23
C PRO A 137 -14.88 20.16 12.68
N ASN A 138 -15.43 19.36 11.78
CA ASN A 138 -15.91 18.00 12.02
C ASN A 138 -15.07 16.94 11.31
N THR A 139 -13.89 17.29 10.79
CA THR A 139 -13.04 16.40 9.99
C THR A 139 -11.73 16.06 10.71
N LEU A 140 -11.36 14.79 10.72
CA LEU A 140 -10.08 14.26 11.21
C LEU A 140 -9.32 13.59 10.08
N ILE A 141 -8.02 13.87 9.97
CA ILE A 141 -7.13 13.15 9.06
C ILE A 141 -6.53 11.97 9.81
N VAL A 142 -6.57 10.78 9.22
CA VAL A 142 -5.93 9.58 9.76
C VAL A 142 -4.97 9.04 8.72
N VAL A 143 -3.69 8.91 9.08
CA VAL A 143 -2.67 8.27 8.23
C VAL A 143 -2.37 6.88 8.79
N LEU A 144 -2.43 5.86 7.95
CA LEU A 144 -2.11 4.48 8.28
C LEU A 144 -0.67 4.15 7.86
N LEU A 145 0.12 3.65 8.81
CA LEU A 145 1.45 3.10 8.58
C LEU A 145 1.49 1.63 9.01
N ASP A 146 2.46 0.86 8.51
CA ASP A 146 2.60 -0.58 8.80
C ASP A 146 3.97 -0.88 9.42
N TRP A 147 3.98 -1.55 10.56
CA TRP A 147 5.17 -2.04 11.24
C TRP A 147 5.95 -3.13 10.46
N SER A 148 5.46 -3.59 9.31
CA SER A 148 6.27 -4.42 8.40
C SER A 148 7.42 -3.65 7.74
N GLN A 149 7.28 -2.32 7.60
CA GLN A 149 8.21 -1.49 6.86
C GLN A 149 8.45 -0.14 7.56
N PRO A 150 8.89 -0.13 8.84
CA PRO A 150 9.11 1.09 9.62
C PRO A 150 10.08 2.07 8.95
N TRP A 151 11.07 1.58 8.21
CA TRP A 151 12.02 2.40 7.45
C TRP A 151 11.37 3.33 6.41
N LYS A 152 10.15 3.06 5.95
CA LYS A 152 9.44 3.92 4.98
C LYS A 152 8.59 5.02 5.61
N TRP A 153 8.39 4.98 6.92
CA TRP A 153 7.36 5.76 7.60
C TRP A 153 7.49 7.27 7.41
N LEU A 154 8.70 7.81 7.61
CA LEU A 154 8.87 9.26 7.57
C LEU A 154 8.72 9.82 6.15
N ARG A 155 9.18 9.08 5.14
CA ARG A 155 8.96 9.39 3.72
C ARG A 155 7.48 9.33 3.35
N GLN A 156 6.79 8.27 3.74
CA GLN A 156 5.35 8.11 3.51
C GLN A 156 4.54 9.24 4.17
N LEU A 157 4.87 9.59 5.42
CA LEU A 157 4.22 10.69 6.12
C LEU A 157 4.44 12.03 5.41
N ARG A 158 5.67 12.31 4.93
CA ARG A 158 6.00 13.52 4.18
C ARG A 158 5.14 13.63 2.92
N GLU A 159 5.07 12.56 2.14
CA GLU A 159 4.28 12.51 0.90
C GLU A 159 2.79 12.82 1.15
N TRP A 160 2.20 12.22 2.19
CA TRP A 160 0.81 12.50 2.56
C TRP A 160 0.60 13.94 3.00
N ILE A 161 1.50 14.50 3.80
CA ILE A 161 1.38 15.90 4.25
C ILE A 161 1.54 16.87 3.09
N LEU A 162 2.49 16.64 2.17
CA LEU A 162 2.67 17.49 0.99
C LEU A 162 1.47 17.43 0.04
N LEU A 163 0.87 16.24 -0.16
CA LEU A 163 -0.38 16.08 -0.90
C LEU A 163 -1.50 16.88 -0.23
N LEU A 164 -1.65 16.75 1.09
CA LEU A 164 -2.69 17.47 1.83
C LEU A 164 -2.49 18.98 1.78
N ARG A 165 -1.28 19.48 1.99
CA ARG A 165 -0.97 20.92 1.86
C ARG A 165 -1.39 21.45 0.50
N THR A 166 -1.14 20.69 -0.57
CA THR A 166 -1.59 21.05 -1.93
C THR A 166 -3.12 21.20 -2.02
N VAL A 167 -3.88 20.28 -1.42
CA VAL A 167 -5.35 20.36 -1.36
C VAL A 167 -5.81 21.54 -0.50
N LEU A 168 -5.30 21.67 0.72
CA LEU A 168 -5.78 22.66 1.70
C LEU A 168 -5.50 24.11 1.25
N VAL A 169 -4.36 24.36 0.59
CA VAL A 169 -4.05 25.68 0.02
C VAL A 169 -4.97 26.04 -1.16
N SER A 170 -5.48 25.04 -1.88
CA SER A 170 -6.39 25.23 -3.02
C SER A 170 -7.84 25.54 -2.62
N LEU A 171 -8.20 25.41 -1.34
CA LEU A 171 -9.54 25.71 -0.83
C LEU A 171 -9.84 27.22 -0.82
N SER A 172 -11.13 27.56 -0.71
CA SER A 172 -11.61 28.94 -0.60
C SER A 172 -11.12 29.63 0.67
N ASN A 173 -11.18 30.96 0.71
CA ASN A 173 -10.79 31.74 1.89
C ASN A 173 -11.68 31.42 3.10
N GLU A 174 -12.99 31.20 2.90
CA GLU A 174 -13.90 30.80 4.00
C GLU A 174 -13.47 29.47 4.64
N CYS A 175 -12.98 28.51 3.84
CA CYS A 175 -12.43 27.27 4.36
C CYS A 175 -11.14 27.52 5.16
N LYS A 176 -10.30 28.47 4.72
CA LYS A 176 -9.06 28.82 5.42
C LYS A 176 -9.33 29.48 6.76
N ASP A 177 -10.28 30.42 6.82
CA ASP A 177 -10.72 31.05 8.07
C ASP A 177 -11.24 29.99 9.06
N ALA A 178 -12.05 29.03 8.58
CA ALA A 178 -12.52 27.92 9.40
C ALA A 178 -11.38 27.02 9.90
N MET A 179 -10.36 26.76 9.07
CA MET A 179 -9.17 26.00 9.47
C MET A 179 -8.37 26.73 10.55
N GLU A 180 -8.21 28.06 10.44
CA GLU A 180 -7.52 28.87 11.45
C GLU A 180 -8.25 28.81 12.80
N GLU A 181 -9.59 28.93 12.80
CA GLU A 181 -10.41 28.80 14.01
C GLU A 181 -10.27 27.41 14.64
N VAL A 182 -10.31 26.35 13.81
CA VAL A 182 -10.11 24.97 14.28
C VAL A 182 -8.74 24.84 14.94
N MET A 183 -7.65 25.29 14.28
CA MET A 183 -6.31 25.23 14.84
C MET A 183 -6.18 26.01 16.15
N LEU A 184 -6.77 27.21 16.24
CA LEU A 184 -6.76 27.99 17.48
C LEU A 184 -7.44 27.21 18.62
N SER A 185 -8.61 26.63 18.37
CA SER A 185 -9.34 25.84 19.38
C SER A 185 -8.57 24.58 19.80
N TRP A 186 -7.84 23.96 18.87
CA TRP A 186 -7.12 22.70 19.10
C TRP A 186 -5.86 22.87 19.93
N ARG A 187 -5.26 24.06 19.98
CA ARG A 187 -4.06 24.33 20.80
C ARG A 187 -4.29 24.06 22.28
N ASP A 188 -5.52 24.23 22.77
CA ASP A 188 -5.85 24.09 24.20
C ASP A 188 -6.55 22.76 24.56
N ARG A 189 -7.09 22.03 23.58
CA ARG A 189 -7.84 20.78 23.81
C ARG A 189 -6.97 19.69 24.43
N GLY A 190 -7.34 19.21 25.61
CA GLY A 190 -6.63 18.09 26.25
C GLY A 190 -5.25 18.46 26.82
N ARG A 191 -4.91 19.75 26.90
CA ARG A 191 -3.64 20.25 27.48
C ARG A 191 -3.62 20.26 29.02
N GLY A 192 -4.67 19.76 29.67
CA GLY A 192 -4.81 19.76 31.13
C GLY A 192 -5.32 21.08 31.72
N GLY A 193 -5.75 22.03 30.87
CA GLY A 193 -6.49 23.23 31.27
C GLY A 193 -8.01 23.04 31.15
N GLY A 194 -8.73 24.14 30.97
CA GLY A 194 -10.21 24.18 30.97
C GLY A 194 -10.93 23.50 29.80
N THR A 195 -10.22 22.80 28.90
CA THR A 195 -10.82 22.13 27.74
C THR A 195 -10.35 20.68 27.63
N ASN A 196 -11.30 19.74 27.65
CA ASN A 196 -11.04 18.31 27.43
C ASN A 196 -10.66 18.05 25.96
N LEU A 197 -10.12 16.86 25.68
CA LEU A 197 -9.76 16.49 24.30
C LEU A 197 -10.96 16.50 23.35
N ASP A 198 -12.14 16.11 23.84
CA ASP A 198 -13.40 16.14 23.08
C ASP A 198 -13.97 17.54 22.84
N GLY A 199 -13.26 18.59 23.27
CA GLY A 199 -13.67 19.98 23.13
C GLY A 199 -14.71 20.44 24.16
N THR A 200 -15.14 19.57 25.08
CA THR A 200 -16.01 19.97 26.19
C THR A 200 -15.22 20.74 27.25
N THR A 201 -15.89 21.60 28.00
CA THR A 201 -15.26 22.29 29.13
C THR A 201 -14.84 21.29 30.20
N ALA A 202 -13.60 21.39 30.66
CA ALA A 202 -13.08 20.60 31.76
C ALA A 202 -13.73 21.05 33.07
N ALA A 203 -13.78 20.13 34.04
CA ALA A 203 -14.24 20.48 35.38
C ALA A 203 -13.20 21.40 36.05
N PRO A 204 -13.64 22.47 36.75
CA PRO A 204 -12.70 23.40 37.39
C PRO A 204 -11.84 22.65 38.41
N THR A 205 -10.53 22.66 38.23
CA THR A 205 -9.55 22.18 39.20
C THR A 205 -9.20 23.31 40.18
N ALA A 206 -8.81 22.95 41.41
CA ALA A 206 -8.58 23.92 42.49
C ALA A 206 -7.34 24.82 42.27
N ASP A 207 -6.46 24.45 41.35
CA ASP A 207 -5.31 25.25 40.93
C ASP A 207 -5.72 26.11 39.73
N GLY A 208 -5.65 27.43 39.89
CA GLY A 208 -6.06 28.39 38.85
C GLY A 208 -5.45 28.05 37.49
N GLU A 209 -6.31 27.98 36.48
CA GLU A 209 -5.96 27.66 35.10
C GLU A 209 -5.11 28.76 34.46
N VAL A 210 -3.80 28.73 34.71
CA VAL A 210 -2.85 29.53 33.94
C VAL A 210 -2.49 28.74 32.68
N ALA A 211 -3.01 29.18 31.53
CA ALA A 211 -2.61 28.64 30.24
C ALA A 211 -1.10 28.88 30.05
N LEU A 212 -0.31 27.81 30.14
CA LEU A 212 1.12 27.86 29.88
C LEU A 212 1.35 28.09 28.38
N PRO A 213 2.36 28.89 27.99
CA PRO A 213 2.71 29.06 26.59
C PRO A 213 3.13 27.71 25.98
N LEU A 214 2.96 27.58 24.66
CA LEU A 214 3.39 26.40 23.92
C LEU A 214 4.90 26.18 24.06
N GLY A 215 5.30 24.91 24.16
CA GLY A 215 6.69 24.50 24.10
C GLY A 215 7.27 24.61 22.68
N PRO A 216 8.59 24.48 22.53
CA PRO A 216 9.23 24.45 21.22
C PRO A 216 8.77 23.24 20.41
N GLY A 217 8.61 23.42 19.10
CA GLY A 217 8.10 22.39 18.19
C GLY A 217 6.58 22.19 18.25
N GLU A 218 5.87 22.65 19.28
CA GLU A 218 4.42 22.42 19.40
C GLU A 218 3.64 23.34 18.46
N TRP A 219 2.84 22.75 17.55
CA TRP A 219 1.98 23.47 16.60
C TRP A 219 2.70 24.42 15.64
N GLU A 220 4.00 24.24 15.40
CA GLU A 220 4.78 25.08 14.46
C GLU A 220 4.33 24.93 13.00
N ASP A 221 3.89 23.74 12.59
CA ASP A 221 3.50 23.39 11.22
C ASP A 221 2.04 22.89 11.16
N ALA A 222 1.13 23.57 11.85
CA ALA A 222 -0.29 23.23 11.90
C ALA A 222 -0.90 23.08 10.49
N LEU A 223 -1.62 21.97 10.24
CA LEU A 223 -2.12 21.65 8.90
C LEU A 223 -3.44 22.36 8.55
N GLY A 224 -4.19 22.86 9.54
CA GLY A 224 -5.56 23.38 9.37
C GLY A 224 -6.65 22.37 9.76
N LEU A 225 -6.30 21.08 9.84
CA LEU A 225 -7.15 20.00 10.31
C LEU A 225 -6.37 19.12 11.31
N PRO A 226 -7.04 18.50 12.31
CA PRO A 226 -6.38 17.59 13.22
C PRO A 226 -5.90 16.32 12.50
N LEU A 227 -4.77 15.79 12.94
CA LEU A 227 -4.10 14.61 12.37
C LEU A 227 -3.90 13.54 13.43
N CYS A 228 -4.18 12.29 13.07
CA CYS A 228 -3.88 11.11 13.87
C CYS A 228 -3.07 10.12 13.02
N LEU A 229 -1.91 9.71 13.55
CA LEU A 229 -1.10 8.66 12.96
C LEU A 229 -1.40 7.32 13.64
N VAL A 230 -1.75 6.31 12.86
CA VAL A 230 -2.04 4.95 13.34
C VAL A 230 -1.02 3.99 12.72
N CYS A 231 -0.13 3.46 13.54
CA CYS A 231 0.84 2.44 13.10
C CYS A 231 0.26 1.06 13.40
N GLN A 232 -0.15 0.37 12.35
CA GLN A 232 -0.78 -0.94 12.42
C GLN A 232 0.23 -2.08 12.48
N ASN A 233 -0.26 -3.26 12.85
CA ASN A 233 0.49 -4.51 12.93
C ASN A 233 1.67 -4.47 13.91
N ALA A 234 1.49 -3.87 15.09
CA ALA A 234 2.54 -3.73 16.11
C ALA A 234 3.13 -5.08 16.60
N GLU A 235 2.43 -6.20 16.39
CA GLU A 235 2.96 -7.55 16.61
C GLU A 235 4.17 -7.87 15.72
N LYS A 236 4.35 -7.17 14.60
CA LYS A 236 5.53 -7.29 13.75
C LYS A 236 6.80 -6.73 14.39
N MET A 237 6.70 -5.96 15.48
CA MET A 237 7.87 -5.56 16.26
C MET A 237 8.62 -6.79 16.81
N GLU A 238 7.88 -7.80 17.29
CA GLU A 238 8.47 -9.06 17.74
C GLU A 238 9.14 -9.83 16.59
N TYR A 239 8.57 -9.74 15.38
CA TYR A 239 9.18 -10.31 14.18
C TYR A 239 10.50 -9.62 13.82
N LEU A 240 10.56 -8.28 13.87
CA LEU A 240 11.77 -7.51 13.61
C LEU A 240 12.88 -7.83 14.62
N GLU A 241 12.53 -7.96 15.90
CA GLU A 241 13.49 -8.37 16.94
C GLU A 241 14.08 -9.76 16.66
N LYS A 242 13.22 -10.73 16.32
CA LYS A 242 13.64 -12.13 16.11
C LYS A 242 14.40 -12.36 14.81
N THR A 243 14.04 -11.67 13.74
CA THR A 243 14.54 -11.97 12.38
C THR A 243 15.52 -10.95 11.85
N GLN A 244 15.41 -9.69 12.26
CA GLN A 244 16.24 -8.58 11.80
C GLN A 244 17.18 -8.06 12.90
N SER A 245 17.23 -8.74 14.06
CA SER A 245 18.07 -8.37 15.21
C SER A 245 17.84 -6.94 15.73
N TRP A 246 16.64 -6.39 15.53
CA TRP A 246 16.25 -5.13 16.14
C TRP A 246 16.23 -5.28 17.67
N LYS A 247 16.63 -4.23 18.37
CA LYS A 247 16.54 -4.16 19.83
C LYS A 247 15.63 -2.99 20.22
N GLU A 248 15.51 -2.82 21.53
CA GLU A 248 14.69 -1.74 22.11
C GLU A 248 15.16 -0.35 21.69
N GLU A 249 16.46 -0.18 21.46
CA GLU A 249 17.04 1.10 21.04
C GLU A 249 16.55 1.55 19.65
N GLU A 250 16.41 0.64 18.69
CA GLU A 250 15.87 0.95 17.37
C GLU A 250 14.38 1.30 17.42
N PHE A 251 13.58 0.62 18.24
CA PHE A 251 12.17 0.95 18.43
C PHE A 251 11.96 2.32 19.08
N ASP A 252 12.79 2.64 20.09
CA ASP A 252 12.77 3.95 20.74
C ASP A 252 13.15 5.07 19.77
N VAL A 253 14.15 4.85 18.91
CA VAL A 253 14.55 5.82 17.87
C VAL A 253 13.38 6.08 16.91
N VAL A 254 12.72 5.03 16.40
CA VAL A 254 11.50 5.19 15.57
C VAL A 254 10.47 6.06 16.30
N LEU A 255 10.18 5.73 17.56
CA LEU A 255 9.21 6.47 18.36
C LEU A 255 9.62 7.94 18.58
N GLN A 256 10.89 8.23 18.85
CA GLN A 256 11.41 9.60 19.02
C GLN A 256 11.26 10.42 17.74
N PHE A 257 11.59 9.86 16.57
CA PHE A 257 11.40 10.52 15.28
C PHE A 257 9.92 10.84 15.03
N MET A 258 9.04 9.84 15.14
CA MET A 258 7.61 10.02 14.88
C MET A 258 6.99 11.06 15.83
N ARG A 259 7.29 10.99 17.13
CA ARG A 259 6.83 11.98 18.11
C ARG A 259 7.31 13.39 17.79
N THR A 260 8.57 13.55 17.38
CA THR A 260 9.15 14.86 17.06
C THR A 260 8.43 15.54 15.89
N VAL A 261 8.19 14.81 14.80
CA VAL A 261 7.54 15.38 13.62
C VAL A 261 6.04 15.61 13.82
N LEU A 262 5.37 14.70 14.54
CA LEU A 262 3.94 14.83 14.85
C LEU A 262 3.65 15.97 15.82
N LEU A 263 4.59 16.30 16.72
CA LEU A 263 4.47 17.43 17.64
C LEU A 263 4.28 18.76 16.89
N LYS A 264 4.94 18.91 15.74
CA LYS A 264 4.82 20.10 14.87
C LYS A 264 3.41 20.30 14.33
N HIS A 265 2.67 19.21 14.14
CA HIS A 265 1.30 19.21 13.64
C HIS A 265 0.24 19.14 14.74
N GLY A 266 0.64 19.03 16.02
CA GLY A 266 -0.29 18.78 17.13
C GLY A 266 -1.01 17.43 17.02
N ALA A 267 -0.41 16.47 16.32
CA ALA A 267 -1.03 15.21 15.96
C ALA A 267 -0.94 14.16 17.07
N SER A 268 -1.83 13.16 17.04
CA SER A 268 -1.73 11.98 17.91
C SER A 268 -1.00 10.82 17.23
N LEU A 269 -0.43 9.93 18.05
CA LEU A 269 0.18 8.67 17.62
C LEU A 269 -0.44 7.50 18.38
N ILE A 270 -0.79 6.42 17.68
CA ILE A 270 -1.23 5.18 18.32
C ILE A 270 -0.74 3.96 17.57
N TYR A 271 -0.32 2.93 18.31
CA TYR A 271 -0.01 1.62 17.76
C TYR A 271 -1.18 0.67 17.97
N THR A 272 -1.45 -0.17 16.96
CA THR A 272 -2.54 -1.12 17.00
C THR A 272 -2.10 -2.48 16.47
N THR A 273 -2.57 -3.54 17.12
CA THR A 273 -2.46 -4.92 16.65
C THR A 273 -3.85 -5.42 16.27
N PRO A 274 -4.01 -6.11 15.13
CA PRO A 274 -5.27 -6.71 14.74
C PRO A 274 -5.87 -7.57 15.86
N SER A 275 -7.17 -7.45 16.07
CA SER A 275 -7.92 -8.19 17.10
C SER A 275 -7.49 -7.94 18.56
N VAL A 276 -6.60 -6.98 18.84
CA VAL A 276 -6.24 -6.58 20.21
C VAL A 276 -6.95 -5.27 20.56
N PRO A 277 -7.76 -5.24 21.64
CA PRO A 277 -8.40 -4.01 22.09
C PRO A 277 -7.39 -2.91 22.39
N SER A 278 -7.66 -1.71 21.87
CA SER A 278 -6.80 -0.53 22.03
C SER A 278 -7.64 0.70 22.41
N GLN A 279 -6.96 1.82 22.69
CA GLN A 279 -7.63 3.10 22.94
C GLN A 279 -8.03 3.83 21.64
N LEU A 280 -7.93 3.17 20.47
CA LEU A 280 -8.22 3.77 19.17
C LEU A 280 -9.63 4.39 19.10
N PRO A 281 -10.72 3.71 19.51
CA PRO A 281 -12.05 4.32 19.48
C PRO A 281 -12.13 5.58 20.33
N THR A 282 -11.64 5.52 21.57
CA THR A 282 -11.65 6.67 22.48
C THR A 282 -10.84 7.85 21.93
N LEU A 283 -9.68 7.59 21.32
CA LEU A 283 -8.83 8.62 20.73
C LEU A 283 -9.50 9.30 19.53
N ILE A 284 -10.01 8.51 18.59
CA ILE A 284 -10.65 9.02 17.37
C ILE A 284 -11.96 9.74 17.69
N HIS A 285 -12.82 9.16 18.54
CA HIS A 285 -14.10 9.76 18.91
C HIS A 285 -13.91 11.08 19.65
N SER A 286 -12.97 11.14 20.61
CA SER A 286 -12.62 12.39 21.29
C SER A 286 -12.06 13.41 20.31
N SER A 287 -11.18 13.00 19.39
CA SER A 287 -10.62 13.90 18.38
C SER A 287 -11.67 14.46 17.43
N LEU A 288 -12.76 13.73 17.16
CA LEU A 288 -13.90 14.22 16.38
C LEU A 288 -14.87 15.09 17.20
N GLY A 289 -14.58 15.34 18.48
CA GLY A 289 -15.45 16.06 19.39
C GLY A 289 -16.75 15.31 19.70
N ILE A 290 -16.69 13.98 19.71
CA ILE A 290 -17.80 13.12 20.11
C ILE A 290 -17.66 12.86 21.60
N HIS A 291 -18.60 13.40 22.37
CA HIS A 291 -18.62 13.27 23.83
C HIS A 291 -19.60 12.18 24.25
N SER A 292 -19.13 11.22 25.06
CA SER A 292 -20.00 10.27 25.74
C SER A 292 -20.71 10.96 26.91
N LEU A 293 -22.03 10.82 27.01
CA LEU A 293 -22.81 11.40 28.10
C LEU A 293 -22.69 10.58 29.39
N LEU A 294 -22.22 9.34 29.27
CA LEU A 294 -22.19 8.35 30.35
C LEU A 294 -20.78 8.07 30.86
N LYS A 295 -19.77 8.13 29.99
CA LYS A 295 -18.41 7.71 30.31
C LYS A 295 -17.39 8.78 30.00
N LYS A 296 -16.82 9.38 31.05
CA LYS A 296 -15.68 10.31 30.97
C LYS A 296 -14.37 9.60 31.31
N GLN A 297 -13.98 8.58 30.54
CA GLN A 297 -12.69 7.94 30.75
C GLN A 297 -11.61 8.71 29.97
N PRO A 298 -10.64 9.34 30.65
CA PRO A 298 -9.55 10.04 29.97
C PRO A 298 -8.64 9.04 29.26
N LEU A 299 -8.04 9.47 28.16
CA LEU A 299 -7.00 8.69 27.49
C LEU A 299 -5.80 8.50 28.41
N LYS A 300 -5.32 7.27 28.48
CA LYS A 300 -4.07 6.93 29.17
C LYS A 300 -2.94 6.92 28.14
N HIS A 301 -2.07 7.92 28.21
CA HIS A 301 -0.85 7.94 27.42
C HIS A 301 0.07 6.78 27.80
N ASN A 302 0.82 6.28 26.83
CA ASN A 302 1.85 5.28 27.04
C ASN A 302 2.96 5.44 25.99
N VAL A 303 4.19 5.56 26.48
CA VAL A 303 5.41 5.60 25.67
C VAL A 303 6.45 4.58 26.13
N ILE A 304 6.04 3.66 27.02
CA ILE A 304 6.93 2.69 27.67
C ILE A 304 6.65 1.27 27.14
N ASP A 305 5.38 0.83 27.15
CA ASP A 305 5.05 -0.46 26.55
C ASP A 305 5.05 -0.32 25.02
N ARG A 306 6.14 -0.79 24.38
CA ARG A 306 6.47 -0.54 22.97
C ARG A 306 5.40 -0.98 21.96
N ASP A 307 4.61 -2.00 22.28
CA ASP A 307 3.55 -2.54 21.44
C ASP A 307 2.20 -1.83 21.64
N ARG A 308 2.10 -0.95 22.66
CA ARG A 308 0.84 -0.27 23.07
C ARG A 308 1.01 1.23 23.18
N ILE A 309 1.79 1.83 22.28
CA ILE A 309 2.04 3.26 22.28
C ILE A 309 0.75 4.04 22.06
N VAL A 310 0.52 5.04 22.91
CA VAL A 310 -0.56 6.01 22.78
C VAL A 310 -0.02 7.38 23.19
N VAL A 311 0.05 8.30 22.22
CA VAL A 311 0.44 9.69 22.42
C VAL A 311 -0.78 10.55 22.01
N PRO A 312 -1.59 11.01 22.97
CA PRO A 312 -2.69 11.92 22.69
C PRO A 312 -2.20 13.29 22.21
N PRO A 313 -3.04 14.06 21.50
CA PRO A 313 -2.73 15.45 21.15
C PRO A 313 -2.45 16.28 22.41
N ASN A 314 -1.57 17.28 22.32
CA ASN A 314 -1.20 18.20 23.40
C ASN A 314 -0.62 17.56 24.69
N TRP A 315 -0.25 16.28 24.67
CA TRP A 315 0.43 15.63 25.81
C TRP A 315 1.96 15.70 25.70
N ASP A 316 2.50 15.59 24.49
CA ASP A 316 3.94 15.43 24.26
C ASP A 316 4.71 16.77 24.31
N SER A 317 6.04 16.70 24.37
CA SER A 317 6.94 17.88 24.39
C SER A 317 8.38 17.45 24.14
N TRP A 318 9.27 18.34 23.68
CA TRP A 318 10.68 18.01 23.47
C TRP A 318 11.36 17.40 24.70
N GLY A 319 11.02 17.90 25.90
CA GLY A 319 11.55 17.34 27.16
C GLY A 319 11.20 15.86 27.33
N LYS A 320 9.95 15.47 27.06
CA LYS A 320 9.48 14.07 27.14
C LYS A 320 10.07 13.18 26.04
N ILE A 321 10.35 13.73 24.86
CA ILE A 321 10.95 12.98 23.75
C ILE A 321 12.42 12.70 24.03
N ARG A 322 13.16 13.71 24.50
CA ARG A 322 14.59 13.65 24.74
C ARG A 322 14.98 12.64 25.84
N VAL A 323 14.15 12.49 26.87
CA VAL A 323 14.43 11.57 27.98
C VAL A 323 14.14 10.09 27.67
N LEU A 324 13.49 9.78 26.55
CA LEU A 324 13.22 8.38 26.19
C LEU A 324 14.53 7.61 25.96
N ARG A 325 15.44 8.20 25.19
CA ARG A 325 16.82 7.72 24.99
C ARG A 325 17.79 8.87 24.80
N GLU A 326 18.99 8.71 25.36
CA GLU A 326 20.10 9.65 25.18
C GLU A 326 20.61 9.64 23.74
N GLY A 327 21.21 10.74 23.31
CA GLY A 327 21.80 10.86 21.95
C GLY A 327 20.82 11.29 20.86
N PHE A 328 19.53 11.43 21.15
CA PHE A 328 18.55 11.93 20.19
C PHE A 328 18.49 13.47 20.15
N ASP A 329 18.77 14.03 18.97
CA ASP A 329 18.70 15.47 18.72
C ASP A 329 17.34 15.88 18.14
N VAL A 330 16.40 16.14 19.06
CA VAL A 330 15.03 16.56 18.74
C VAL A 330 14.97 17.87 17.94
N GLU A 331 15.91 18.79 18.15
CA GLU A 331 15.90 20.10 17.48
C GLU A 331 16.33 19.95 16.03
N ARG A 332 17.36 19.13 15.78
CA ARG A 332 17.82 18.80 14.42
C ARG A 332 16.72 18.09 13.62
N VAL A 333 16.04 17.11 14.23
CA VAL A 333 14.94 16.39 13.56
C VAL A 333 13.76 17.32 13.28
N SER A 334 13.37 18.16 14.26
CA SER A 334 12.29 19.15 14.08
C SER A 334 12.60 20.14 12.94
N SER A 335 13.84 20.63 12.86
CA SER A 335 14.28 21.55 11.82
C SER A 335 14.35 20.88 10.45
N GLY A 336 14.89 19.64 10.40
CA GLY A 336 14.94 18.84 9.18
C GLY A 336 13.56 18.55 8.60
N TRP A 337 12.54 18.37 9.46
CA TRP A 337 11.17 18.19 9.00
C TRP A 337 10.60 19.44 8.32
N SER A 338 10.93 20.64 8.80
CA SER A 338 10.54 21.87 8.10
C SER A 338 11.24 22.01 6.74
N ILE A 339 12.48 21.52 6.60
CA ILE A 339 13.17 21.45 5.30
C ILE A 339 12.41 20.51 4.36
N ASP A 340 12.06 19.31 4.84
CA ASP A 340 11.31 18.30 4.08
C ASP A 340 9.94 18.81 3.60
N LEU A 341 9.24 19.57 4.45
CA LEU A 341 7.90 20.08 4.12
C LEU A 341 7.91 21.37 3.28
N ASN A 342 9.08 22.00 3.10
CA ASN A 342 9.27 23.16 2.23
C ASN A 342 9.60 22.76 0.77
N GLN A 343 9.25 21.54 0.39
CA GLN A 343 9.38 21.03 -0.96
C GLN A 343 8.04 21.02 -1.71
N PRO A 344 8.04 21.16 -3.05
CA PRO A 344 6.84 20.95 -3.84
C PRO A 344 6.41 19.48 -3.80
N PHE A 345 5.12 19.22 -3.78
CA PHE A 345 4.59 17.87 -3.97
C PHE A 345 4.88 17.38 -5.39
N VAL A 346 5.57 16.24 -5.51
CA VAL A 346 6.01 15.70 -6.80
C VAL A 346 4.92 14.83 -7.41
N GLN A 347 4.50 15.14 -8.62
CA GLN A 347 3.62 14.28 -9.40
C GLN A 347 4.43 13.13 -10.00
N HIS A 348 4.26 11.90 -9.49
CA HIS A 348 4.67 10.72 -10.24
C HIS A 348 3.71 10.57 -11.43
N GLN A 349 4.08 11.13 -12.58
CA GLN A 349 3.42 10.77 -13.84
C GLN A 349 3.84 9.34 -14.19
N PRO A 350 2.91 8.38 -14.35
CA PRO A 350 3.24 7.14 -15.03
C PRO A 350 3.46 7.49 -16.50
N ASN A 351 4.70 7.36 -16.98
CA ASN A 351 5.03 7.46 -18.40
C ASN A 351 4.12 6.51 -19.21
N GLY A 352 3.34 7.04 -20.15
CA GLY A 352 2.46 6.21 -20.97
C GLY A 352 1.43 6.97 -21.81
N GLY A 353 1.83 8.03 -22.50
CA GLY A 353 1.01 8.71 -23.51
C GLY A 353 1.83 8.91 -24.79
N ALA A 354 1.76 7.95 -25.70
CA ALA A 354 2.37 8.05 -27.02
C ALA A 354 1.56 9.02 -27.89
N GLU A 355 2.10 10.21 -28.15
CA GLU A 355 1.78 11.00 -29.33
C GLU A 355 3.07 11.44 -30.03
N ASN A 356 3.04 11.34 -31.35
CA ASN A 356 4.17 11.37 -32.27
C ASN A 356 4.98 12.68 -32.22
N GLY A 357 6.30 12.56 -32.10
CA GLY A 357 7.26 13.64 -32.30
C GLY A 357 8.66 13.08 -32.49
N GLU A 358 9.34 13.49 -33.55
CA GLU A 358 10.51 12.86 -34.15
C GLU A 358 11.75 12.70 -33.26
N VAL A 359 12.50 11.66 -33.61
CA VAL A 359 13.73 11.14 -33.02
C VAL A 359 14.86 12.18 -32.99
N ASN A 360 15.40 12.44 -31.80
CA ASN A 360 16.82 12.71 -31.62
C ASN A 360 17.29 11.95 -30.38
N GLY A 361 18.10 10.92 -30.63
CA GLY A 361 18.55 9.98 -29.61
C GLY A 361 19.49 10.61 -28.59
N HIS A 362 19.20 10.36 -27.32
CA HIS A 362 20.12 9.97 -26.25
C HIS A 362 19.35 8.93 -25.44
N GLY A 363 19.90 7.73 -25.29
CA GLY A 363 19.24 6.60 -24.63
C GLY A 363 18.93 6.93 -23.17
N ASP A 364 17.65 7.07 -22.87
CA ASP A 364 17.13 7.24 -21.52
C ASP A 364 17.01 5.86 -20.88
N GLY A 365 18.11 5.41 -20.28
CA GLY A 365 18.08 4.31 -19.32
C GLY A 365 17.33 4.78 -18.08
N CYS A 366 16.61 3.84 -17.45
CA CYS A 366 15.78 4.01 -16.28
C CYS A 366 16.49 4.77 -15.13
N ASN A 367 16.51 6.10 -15.20
CA ASN A 367 16.74 6.95 -14.06
C ASN A 367 15.40 7.02 -13.31
N GLU A 368 15.22 6.14 -12.33
CA GLU A 368 14.71 6.66 -11.06
C GLU A 368 15.68 7.78 -10.71
N GLN A 369 15.34 9.02 -11.06
CA GLN A 369 16.13 10.18 -10.68
C GLN A 369 16.28 10.08 -9.17
N MET A 370 17.49 9.70 -8.74
CA MET A 370 17.96 9.77 -7.37
C MET A 370 17.95 11.26 -7.04
N ARG A 371 16.77 11.78 -6.72
CA ARG A 371 16.61 13.17 -6.29
C ARG A 371 17.37 13.24 -5.00
N GLU A 372 18.45 14.00 -5.02
CA GLU A 372 19.23 14.28 -3.82
C GLU A 372 18.27 14.84 -2.77
N GLU A 373 18.10 14.09 -1.68
CA GLU A 373 17.36 14.59 -0.52
C GLU A 373 18.08 15.85 -0.02
N PRO A 374 17.33 16.89 0.39
CA PRO A 374 17.92 18.17 0.74
C PRO A 374 18.84 17.97 1.94
N GLU A 375 19.92 18.73 1.98
CA GLU A 375 20.84 18.70 3.11
C GLU A 375 20.07 19.01 4.41
N GLY A 376 20.21 18.13 5.41
CA GLY A 376 19.52 18.25 6.69
C GLY A 376 18.10 17.70 6.74
N SER A 377 17.62 17.01 5.69
CA SER A 377 16.34 16.30 5.67
C SER A 377 16.17 15.39 6.89
N ALA A 378 15.01 15.47 7.56
CA ALA A 378 14.65 14.52 8.61
C ALA A 378 14.35 13.14 8.02
N VAL A 379 13.78 13.06 6.81
CA VAL A 379 13.60 11.79 6.08
C VAL A 379 14.93 11.08 5.88
N ALA A 380 15.96 11.79 5.41
CA ALA A 380 17.29 11.21 5.23
C ALA A 380 17.92 10.76 6.56
N LEU A 381 17.78 11.57 7.63
CA LEU A 381 18.26 11.20 8.98
C LEU A 381 17.54 9.96 9.54
N TYR A 382 16.25 9.83 9.25
CA TYR A 382 15.44 8.69 9.67
C TYR A 382 15.85 7.43 8.92
N GLU A 383 15.93 7.47 7.59
CA GLU A 383 16.32 6.31 6.77
C GLU A 383 17.77 5.87 7.04
N GLN A 384 18.65 6.80 7.42
CA GLN A 384 19.98 6.47 7.89
C GLN A 384 19.97 5.70 9.22
N SER A 385 19.06 6.07 10.13
CA SER A 385 18.94 5.49 11.47
C SER A 385 18.11 4.20 11.48
N VAL A 386 17.14 4.09 10.57
CA VAL A 386 16.15 3.02 10.46
C VAL A 386 16.26 2.43 9.05
N GLN A 387 17.21 1.52 8.88
CA GLN A 387 17.59 0.99 7.56
C GLN A 387 16.66 -0.14 7.10
N ASP A 388 16.50 -0.25 5.77
CA ASP A 388 15.79 -1.37 5.15
C ASP A 388 16.69 -2.62 5.16
N PRO A 389 16.27 -3.73 5.80
CA PRO A 389 17.07 -4.96 5.84
C PRO A 389 17.32 -5.59 4.46
N THR A 390 16.45 -5.32 3.48
CA THR A 390 16.63 -5.83 2.10
C THR A 390 17.78 -5.12 1.38
N MET A 391 18.02 -3.85 1.70
CA MET A 391 19.12 -3.07 1.13
C MET A 391 20.48 -3.59 1.62
N ASP A 392 20.57 -4.00 2.88
CA ASP A 392 21.80 -4.59 3.43
C ASP A 392 22.09 -5.96 2.78
N ALA A 393 21.06 -6.80 2.59
CA ALA A 393 21.20 -8.06 1.87
C ALA A 393 21.64 -7.86 0.40
N LEU A 394 21.12 -6.84 -0.30
CA LEU A 394 21.53 -6.46 -1.64
C LEU A 394 22.97 -5.94 -1.69
N GLN A 395 23.39 -5.12 -0.71
CA GLN A 395 24.77 -4.63 -0.61
C GLN A 395 25.76 -5.76 -0.27
N LEU A 396 25.38 -6.69 0.61
CA LEU A 396 26.17 -7.88 0.95
C LEU A 396 26.28 -8.85 -0.23
N ALA A 397 25.20 -9.04 -1.00
CA ALA A 397 25.22 -9.83 -2.24
C ALA A 397 26.05 -9.14 -3.34
N GLY A 398 25.94 -7.82 -3.47
CA GLY A 398 26.68 -7.01 -4.46
C GLY A 398 28.18 -6.93 -4.20
N ARG A 399 28.66 -7.22 -2.99
CA ARG A 399 30.10 -7.25 -2.68
C ARG A 399 30.81 -8.52 -3.17
N ASN A 400 30.08 -9.60 -3.48
CA ASN A 400 30.68 -10.87 -3.91
C ASN A 400 30.52 -11.17 -5.41
N THR A 401 29.78 -10.36 -6.16
CA THR A 401 29.66 -10.49 -7.61
C THR A 401 29.63 -9.11 -8.25
N HIS A 402 30.69 -8.73 -8.96
CA HIS A 402 30.66 -7.62 -9.92
C HIS A 402 29.68 -7.94 -11.06
N SER A 403 28.40 -7.64 -10.86
CA SER A 403 27.40 -7.38 -11.91
C SER A 403 26.08 -7.03 -11.23
N THR A 404 25.81 -5.75 -11.00
CA THR A 404 24.47 -5.24 -10.66
C THR A 404 23.60 -5.15 -11.91
N GLU A 405 23.62 -6.19 -12.74
CA GLU A 405 22.90 -6.24 -14.00
C GLU A 405 22.20 -7.60 -14.04
N LEU A 406 20.93 -7.61 -13.63
CA LEU A 406 20.04 -8.75 -13.80
C LEU A 406 19.40 -8.75 -15.20
N GLU A 407 19.93 -7.90 -16.09
CA GLU A 407 19.63 -7.89 -17.50
C GLU A 407 20.80 -8.60 -18.19
N VAL A 408 20.51 -9.74 -18.83
CA VAL A 408 21.44 -10.25 -19.84
C VAL A 408 21.36 -9.26 -20.98
N GLU A 409 22.39 -8.41 -21.17
CA GLU A 409 22.50 -7.57 -22.37
C GLU A 409 22.33 -8.48 -23.59
N THR A 410 21.16 -8.41 -24.21
CA THR A 410 20.90 -9.17 -25.42
C THR A 410 21.75 -8.54 -26.51
N ILE A 411 22.70 -9.31 -27.05
CA ILE A 411 23.50 -8.88 -28.20
C ILE A 411 22.52 -8.45 -29.31
N ASP A 412 22.77 -7.28 -29.90
CA ASP A 412 21.98 -6.81 -31.04
C ASP A 412 21.86 -7.91 -32.09
N THR A 413 20.62 -8.19 -32.50
CA THR A 413 20.26 -9.26 -33.43
C THR A 413 21.12 -9.25 -34.70
N GLN A 414 21.47 -8.07 -35.22
CA GLN A 414 22.29 -7.95 -36.43
C GLN A 414 23.75 -8.32 -36.17
N VAL A 415 24.28 -8.00 -34.98
CA VAL A 415 25.64 -8.37 -34.59
C VAL A 415 25.75 -9.88 -34.39
N PHE A 416 24.76 -10.48 -33.73
CA PHE A 416 24.70 -11.94 -33.56
C PHE A 416 24.60 -12.67 -34.90
N LEU A 417 23.71 -12.23 -35.80
CA LEU A 417 23.55 -12.83 -37.12
C LEU A 417 24.81 -12.66 -37.97
N ALA A 418 25.48 -11.51 -37.91
CA ALA A 418 26.74 -11.30 -38.62
C ALA A 418 27.86 -12.23 -38.12
N GLN A 419 27.91 -12.50 -36.80
CA GLN A 419 28.85 -13.48 -36.25
C GLN A 419 28.54 -14.91 -36.73
N GLN A 420 27.27 -15.31 -36.72
CA GLN A 420 26.87 -16.65 -37.18
C GLN A 420 27.07 -16.83 -38.69
N LEU A 421 26.88 -15.77 -39.49
CA LEU A 421 27.13 -15.80 -40.92
C LEU A 421 28.62 -16.09 -41.22
N LYS A 422 29.54 -15.46 -40.48
CA LYS A 422 30.99 -15.75 -40.62
C LYS A 422 31.32 -17.21 -40.29
N VAL A 423 30.67 -17.78 -39.28
CA VAL A 423 30.85 -19.20 -38.93
C VAL A 423 30.33 -20.10 -40.05
N LEU A 424 29.18 -19.78 -40.63
CA LEU A 424 28.62 -20.50 -41.78
C LEU A 424 29.49 -20.40 -43.03
N GLU A 425 30.04 -19.23 -43.33
CA GLU A 425 30.99 -19.05 -44.44
C GLU A 425 32.27 -19.86 -44.24
N ALA A 426 32.79 -19.90 -43.00
CA ALA A 426 33.94 -20.74 -42.67
C ALA A 426 33.65 -22.23 -42.86
N PHE A 427 32.45 -22.70 -42.48
CA PHE A 427 32.05 -24.09 -42.74
C PHE A 427 31.86 -24.35 -44.24
N ARG A 428 31.25 -23.42 -44.97
CA ARG A 428 31.09 -23.53 -46.43
C ARG A 428 32.43 -23.61 -47.15
N GLN A 429 33.40 -22.78 -46.78
CA GLN A 429 34.75 -22.85 -47.34
C GLN A 429 35.43 -24.18 -47.01
N LYS A 430 35.27 -24.67 -45.78
CA LYS A 430 35.79 -25.99 -45.38
C LYS A 430 35.17 -27.12 -46.20
N ASP A 431 33.88 -27.04 -46.49
CA ASP A 431 33.17 -28.03 -47.32
C ASP A 431 33.57 -27.92 -48.80
N GLU A 432 33.78 -26.71 -49.33
CA GLU A 432 34.28 -26.49 -50.69
C GLU A 432 35.73 -27.01 -50.84
N GLU A 433 36.61 -26.74 -49.87
CA GLU A 433 37.98 -27.31 -49.81
C GLU A 433 37.95 -28.85 -49.69
N ALA A 434 37.04 -29.38 -48.87
CA ALA A 434 36.84 -30.82 -48.76
C ALA A 434 36.32 -31.42 -50.08
N ALA A 435 35.42 -30.74 -50.79
CA ALA A 435 34.91 -31.16 -52.09
C ALA A 435 35.98 -31.10 -53.19
N GLU A 436 36.82 -30.07 -53.21
CA GLU A 436 37.97 -29.96 -54.12
C GLU A 436 39.01 -31.05 -53.85
N SER A 437 39.30 -31.35 -52.58
CA SER A 437 40.21 -32.44 -52.21
C SER A 437 39.66 -33.81 -52.63
N ARG A 438 38.33 -34.02 -52.54
CA ARG A 438 37.64 -35.21 -53.06
C ARG A 438 37.72 -35.26 -54.58
N HIS A 439 37.50 -34.16 -55.29
CA HIS A 439 37.63 -34.09 -56.75
C HIS A 439 39.06 -34.37 -57.24
N LYS A 440 40.08 -33.87 -56.54
CA LYS A 440 41.50 -34.18 -56.82
C LYS A 440 41.84 -35.65 -56.54
N ARG A 441 41.25 -36.26 -55.51
CA ARG A 441 41.38 -37.71 -55.21
C ARG A 441 40.73 -38.59 -56.28
N VAL A 442 39.55 -38.21 -56.78
CA VAL A 442 38.85 -38.95 -57.85
C VAL A 442 39.60 -38.86 -59.17
N LYS A 443 40.10 -37.67 -59.56
CA LYS A 443 40.96 -37.52 -60.76
C LYS A 443 42.29 -38.28 -60.68
N LYS A 444 42.83 -38.49 -59.47
CA LYS A 444 44.06 -39.29 -59.28
C LYS A 444 43.80 -40.80 -59.38
N LEU A 445 42.57 -41.25 -59.09
CA LEU A 445 42.15 -42.65 -59.23
C LEU A 445 41.79 -43.00 -60.68
N GLU A 446 41.29 -42.07 -61.49
CA GLU A 446 41.02 -42.28 -62.93
C GLU A 446 42.30 -42.30 -63.81
N GLN A 447 43.47 -41.89 -63.28
CA GLN A 447 44.74 -41.88 -64.03
C GLN A 447 45.60 -43.14 -63.79
N ASP A 448 45.23 -44.01 -62.84
CA ASP A 448 45.96 -45.25 -62.48
C ASP A 448 45.28 -46.54 -63.00
N GLU A 449 44.16 -46.46 -63.74
CA GLU A 449 43.53 -47.60 -64.44
C GLU A 449 44.06 -47.79 -65.87
N LEU A 450 45.35 -48.17 -65.99
CA LEU A 450 45.95 -48.61 -67.26
C LEU A 450 47.02 -49.69 -67.02
N VAL A 451 46.64 -50.83 -66.43
CA VAL A 451 47.21 -52.20 -66.66
C VAL A 451 46.31 -53.24 -65.96
N GLY A 452 45.80 -54.23 -66.71
CA GLY A 452 45.67 -55.61 -66.19
C GLY A 452 44.28 -56.16 -65.81
N ASP A 453 43.51 -56.51 -66.85
CA ASP A 453 42.33 -57.38 -67.00
C ASP A 453 42.12 -58.58 -66.02
N SER A 454 40.91 -58.72 -65.44
CA SER A 454 39.98 -59.89 -65.55
C SER A 454 38.73 -59.74 -64.62
N PRO A 455 37.51 -60.25 -64.97
CA PRO A 455 36.27 -59.51 -64.70
C PRO A 455 35.25 -60.14 -63.72
N THR A 456 34.31 -59.28 -63.29
CA THR A 456 32.96 -59.52 -62.72
C THR A 456 32.86 -60.11 -61.29
N ARG A 457 32.37 -59.32 -60.32
CA ARG A 457 30.94 -59.22 -59.91
C ARG A 457 30.74 -58.28 -58.71
N ALA A 458 29.81 -57.34 -58.87
CA ALA A 458 29.08 -56.54 -57.87
C ALA A 458 29.86 -55.57 -56.96
N ALA A 459 29.73 -54.28 -57.28
CA ALA A 459 30.03 -53.14 -56.42
C ALA A 459 28.89 -52.89 -55.42
N GLU A 460 29.21 -52.68 -54.13
CA GLU A 460 28.43 -51.90 -53.15
C GLU A 460 29.35 -51.39 -51.99
N PRO A 461 28.98 -50.30 -51.28
CA PRO A 461 29.94 -49.33 -50.74
C PRO A 461 30.39 -49.60 -49.29
N LYS A 462 31.69 -49.85 -49.08
CA LYS A 462 32.34 -49.90 -47.75
C LYS A 462 32.62 -48.51 -47.16
N VAL A 463 31.58 -47.71 -46.91
CA VAL A 463 31.71 -46.44 -46.16
C VAL A 463 30.92 -46.45 -44.85
N LEU A 464 30.18 -47.53 -44.56
CA LEU A 464 29.36 -47.64 -43.35
C LEU A 464 30.09 -48.26 -42.13
N GLU A 465 31.36 -48.64 -42.25
CA GLU A 465 32.07 -49.45 -41.25
C GLU A 465 33.10 -48.67 -40.39
N HIS A 466 33.08 -47.33 -40.39
CA HIS A 466 34.08 -46.51 -39.66
C HIS A 466 33.50 -45.39 -38.78
N ILE A 467 32.19 -45.40 -38.51
CA ILE A 467 31.55 -44.49 -37.56
C ILE A 467 31.18 -45.32 -36.33
N GLY A 468 31.82 -45.05 -35.18
CA GLY A 468 31.45 -45.67 -33.91
C GLY A 468 30.11 -45.15 -33.37
N PRO A 469 29.46 -45.87 -32.44
CA PRO A 469 28.12 -45.51 -31.96
C PRO A 469 28.11 -44.14 -31.28
N VAL A 470 27.15 -43.30 -31.68
CA VAL A 470 26.98 -41.94 -31.15
C VAL A 470 26.11 -41.99 -29.90
N GLN A 471 26.71 -41.79 -28.73
CA GLN A 471 26.02 -41.79 -27.44
C GLN A 471 25.81 -40.37 -26.92
N PHE A 472 24.58 -40.07 -26.49
CA PHE A 472 24.23 -38.79 -25.88
C PHE A 472 23.92 -38.98 -24.38
N ASN A 473 24.38 -38.06 -23.53
CA ASN A 473 24.04 -38.04 -22.11
C ASN A 473 22.92 -37.02 -21.87
N MET A 474 21.73 -37.50 -21.52
CA MET A 474 20.62 -36.68 -21.10
C MET A 474 20.29 -36.98 -19.64
N GLY A 475 20.60 -36.05 -18.74
CA GLY A 475 20.21 -36.16 -17.32
C GLY A 475 20.85 -37.32 -16.55
N GLY A 476 22.05 -37.77 -16.94
CA GLY A 476 22.80 -38.80 -16.23
C GLY A 476 22.60 -40.24 -16.74
N ILE A 477 21.84 -40.41 -17.83
CA ILE A 477 21.61 -41.70 -18.49
C ILE A 477 22.26 -41.64 -19.88
N GLN A 478 23.16 -42.58 -20.21
CA GLN A 478 23.67 -42.74 -21.57
C GLN A 478 22.61 -43.38 -22.46
N VAL A 479 22.22 -42.69 -23.53
CA VAL A 479 21.25 -43.18 -24.51
C VAL A 479 21.95 -43.34 -25.86
N ASP A 480 21.80 -44.52 -26.47
CA ASP A 480 22.34 -44.85 -27.79
C ASP A 480 21.39 -44.35 -28.89
N ALA A 481 21.90 -43.53 -29.80
CA ALA A 481 21.09 -42.90 -30.84
C ALA A 481 20.51 -43.93 -31.82
N ASP A 482 21.25 -45.01 -32.08
CA ASP A 482 20.83 -46.04 -33.04
C ASP A 482 19.65 -46.87 -32.50
N ASP A 483 19.61 -47.17 -31.19
CA ASP A 483 18.47 -47.85 -30.54
C ASP A 483 17.20 -46.99 -30.59
N MET A 484 17.33 -45.68 -30.42
CA MET A 484 16.19 -44.77 -30.46
C MET A 484 15.61 -44.62 -31.88
N VAL A 485 16.47 -44.61 -32.90
CA VAL A 485 16.06 -44.58 -34.32
C VAL A 485 15.42 -45.91 -34.72
N GLN A 486 15.93 -47.04 -34.24
CA GLN A 486 15.33 -48.36 -34.44
C GLN A 486 13.90 -48.40 -33.87
N ARG A 487 13.70 -47.92 -32.63
CA ARG A 487 12.37 -47.83 -32.00
C ARG A 487 11.41 -46.89 -32.72
N LEU A 488 11.90 -45.79 -33.28
CA LEU A 488 11.10 -44.88 -34.11
C LEU A 488 10.68 -45.53 -35.43
N LYS A 489 11.57 -46.29 -36.07
CA LYS A 489 11.24 -47.08 -37.27
C LYS A 489 10.22 -48.18 -36.96
N ASP A 490 10.36 -48.90 -35.86
CA ASP A 490 9.41 -49.93 -35.44
C ASP A 490 8.02 -49.32 -35.12
N ARG A 491 8.00 -48.11 -34.56
CA ARG A 491 6.77 -47.35 -34.31
C ARG A 491 6.12 -46.83 -35.59
N GLN A 492 6.90 -46.48 -36.61
CA GLN A 492 6.39 -46.06 -37.92
C GLN A 492 5.96 -47.26 -38.80
N ALA A 493 6.59 -48.43 -38.67
CA ALA A 493 6.22 -49.65 -39.37
C ALA A 493 4.86 -50.21 -38.96
N TYR A 494 4.35 -49.82 -37.78
CA TYR A 494 3.03 -50.20 -37.25
C TYR A 494 1.98 -49.07 -37.30
N GLY A 495 2.23 -48.00 -38.05
CA GLY A 495 1.29 -46.87 -38.17
C GLY A 495 0.30 -47.00 -39.33
N SER A 496 -0.80 -47.75 -39.16
CA SER A 496 -2.05 -47.46 -39.88
C SER A 496 -3.27 -47.72 -38.99
N SER A 497 -3.61 -46.74 -38.17
CA SER A 497 -5.00 -46.42 -37.83
C SER A 497 -5.03 -45.06 -37.14
N GLU A 498 -5.44 -44.03 -37.87
CA GLU A 498 -6.01 -42.84 -37.23
C GLU A 498 -7.33 -43.21 -36.54
N PRO A 499 -7.67 -42.50 -35.47
CA PRO A 499 -8.90 -41.74 -35.61
C PRO A 499 -8.78 -40.27 -35.15
N ALA A 500 -9.58 -39.49 -35.88
CA ALA A 500 -9.89 -38.08 -35.85
C ALA A 500 -9.99 -37.36 -34.49
N SER A 501 -9.61 -36.09 -34.53
CA SER A 501 -9.94 -35.02 -33.58
C SER A 501 -11.43 -34.71 -33.52
N PRO A 502 -11.95 -34.27 -32.35
CA PRO A 502 -13.13 -33.43 -32.32
C PRO A 502 -12.81 -32.03 -31.76
N THR A 503 -13.40 -31.06 -32.45
CA THR A 503 -13.56 -29.64 -32.12
C THR A 503 -14.74 -29.39 -31.17
N GLY A 504 -14.64 -28.37 -30.30
CA GLY A 504 -15.74 -27.46 -29.93
C GLY A 504 -16.76 -27.86 -28.84
N SER A 505 -16.69 -27.13 -27.73
CA SER A 505 -17.77 -26.58 -26.85
C SER A 505 -18.81 -27.47 -26.11
N GLU A 506 -18.98 -27.09 -24.83
CA GLU A 506 -20.10 -27.23 -23.89
C GLU A 506 -20.33 -28.51 -23.05
N SER A 507 -20.20 -28.30 -21.73
CA SER A 507 -20.93 -28.89 -20.58
C SER A 507 -20.80 -30.40 -20.27
N GLY A 508 -20.37 -30.73 -19.03
CA GLY A 508 -20.52 -32.06 -18.43
C GLY A 508 -19.60 -32.31 -17.23
N MET A 509 -20.20 -32.63 -16.09
CA MET A 509 -19.63 -32.89 -14.77
C MET A 509 -18.88 -34.26 -14.67
N GLU A 510 -18.03 -34.42 -13.62
CA GLU A 510 -17.38 -35.66 -13.09
C GLU A 510 -16.16 -36.23 -13.87
N ALA A 511 -15.07 -36.75 -13.27
CA ALA A 511 -14.81 -37.33 -11.94
C ALA A 511 -13.33 -37.20 -11.51
N ALA A 512 -13.07 -37.31 -10.20
CA ALA A 512 -11.76 -37.25 -9.55
C ALA A 512 -10.88 -38.51 -9.77
N PRO A 513 -9.53 -38.40 -9.71
CA PRO A 513 -8.61 -39.54 -9.84
C PRO A 513 -8.56 -40.43 -8.57
N PRO A 514 -8.14 -41.71 -8.67
CA PRO A 514 -8.33 -42.71 -7.63
C PRO A 514 -7.40 -42.52 -6.41
N MET A 515 -8.02 -42.46 -5.24
CA MET A 515 -7.47 -42.16 -3.91
C MET A 515 -6.50 -43.23 -3.35
N GLU A 516 -6.41 -44.39 -4.00
CA GLU A 516 -5.70 -45.58 -3.50
C GLU A 516 -4.17 -45.45 -3.63
N ASN A 517 -3.69 -44.77 -4.69
CA ASN A 517 -2.25 -44.57 -4.92
C ASN A 517 -1.63 -43.53 -3.97
N LEU A 518 -2.42 -42.59 -3.46
CA LEU A 518 -1.97 -41.58 -2.48
C LEU A 518 -1.85 -42.18 -1.07
N GLN A 519 -2.74 -43.10 -0.69
CA GLN A 519 -2.68 -43.75 0.62
C GLN A 519 -1.44 -44.65 0.78
N ALA A 520 -1.04 -45.38 -0.26
CA ALA A 520 0.20 -46.17 -0.26
C ALA A 520 1.45 -45.28 -0.09
N PHE A 521 1.45 -44.11 -0.74
CA PHE A 521 2.55 -43.15 -0.64
C PHE A 521 2.69 -42.55 0.77
N PHE A 522 1.59 -42.20 1.43
CA PHE A 522 1.63 -41.63 2.79
C PHE A 522 1.94 -42.68 3.88
N THR A 523 1.54 -43.94 3.69
CA THR A 523 1.89 -45.03 4.62
C THR A 523 3.38 -45.40 4.55
N GLU A 524 3.98 -45.34 3.36
CA GLU A 524 5.42 -45.56 3.18
C GLU A 524 6.26 -44.42 3.79
N LEU A 525 5.74 -43.18 3.75
CA LEU A 525 6.40 -42.02 4.35
C LEU A 525 6.36 -42.02 5.88
N MET A 526 5.28 -42.55 6.49
CA MET A 526 5.17 -42.67 7.96
C MET A 526 6.03 -43.79 8.55
N ASN A 527 6.29 -44.87 7.82
CA ASN A 527 7.11 -45.98 8.31
C ASN A 527 8.62 -45.70 8.28
N LYS A 528 9.07 -44.60 7.64
CA LYS A 528 10.50 -44.27 7.50
C LYS A 528 11.09 -43.43 8.64
N ARG A 529 10.30 -43.04 9.65
CA ARG A 529 10.74 -42.20 10.78
C ARG A 529 10.83 -42.96 12.11
N GLY A 530 11.49 -44.11 12.09
CA GLY A 530 11.52 -45.01 13.25
C GLY A 530 12.80 -45.83 13.41
N THR A 531 13.98 -45.24 13.21
CA THR A 531 15.25 -45.85 13.67
C THR A 531 16.19 -44.78 14.24
N SER A 532 15.89 -44.36 15.47
CA SER A 532 16.94 -43.98 16.42
C SER A 532 17.59 -45.27 16.90
N THR A 533 18.92 -45.38 16.85
CA THR A 533 19.69 -45.83 18.01
C THR A 533 21.20 -45.71 17.81
N ARG A 534 21.81 -45.19 18.88
CA ARG A 534 23.16 -45.43 19.44
C ARG A 534 24.34 -44.65 18.89
#